data_AF-A0A4Z1CPT6-F1
#
_entry.id   AF-A0A4Z1CPT6-F1
#
_cell.length_a   1.000
_cell.length_b   1.000
_cell.length_c   1.000
_cell.angle_alpha   90.00
_cell.angle_beta   90.00
_cell.angle_gamma   90.00
#
_symmetry.space_group_name_H-M   'P 1'
#
loop_
_entity.id
_entity.type
_entity.pdbx_description
1 polymer ?
#
loop_
_entity_poly.entity_id
_entity_poly.type
_entity_poly.pdbx_seq_one_letter_code
_entity_poly.pdbx_strand_id
1 'polypeptide(L)'
;MAPPGWPRQVRPPDAPDWEATAASWLLDLCPPDYRRFPGLRRHVVVLARFAVLHVEAQQLATRRGLSEIRGDLRDVASEAVVLAAVQTFQLEDARLQGVRREVGLVEDALRGRRYRVRM
;
A
#
# COMPACT_ATOMS: atom_id res chain seq x y z
N MET A 1 20.45 7.34 6.21
CA MET A 1 19.93 7.70 4.87
C MET A 1 18.85 6.69 4.48
N ALA A 2 17.81 7.08 3.75
CA ALA A 2 16.78 6.14 3.32
C ALA A 2 17.31 5.18 2.24
N PRO A 3 16.93 3.89 2.26
CA PRO A 3 17.23 2.96 1.18
C PRO A 3 16.66 3.42 -0.18
N PRO A 4 17.24 2.98 -1.31
CA PRO A 4 16.64 3.20 -2.63
C PRO A 4 15.20 2.66 -2.69
N GLY A 5 14.29 3.45 -3.25
CA GLY A 5 12.87 3.08 -3.35
C GLY A 5 12.07 3.19 -2.05
N TRP A 6 12.65 3.76 -0.99
CA TRP A 6 11.95 4.00 0.27
C TRP A 6 10.82 5.04 0.12
N PRO A 7 9.64 4.82 0.72
CA PRO A 7 8.51 5.75 0.61
C PRO A 7 8.86 7.12 1.23
N ARG A 8 8.56 8.19 0.50
CA ARG A 8 8.90 9.57 0.90
C ARG A 8 8.22 10.03 2.20
N GLN A 9 7.06 9.44 2.51
CA GLN A 9 6.24 9.75 3.68
C GLN A 9 6.77 9.10 4.97
N VAL A 10 7.68 8.13 4.85
CA VAL A 10 8.22 7.38 5.98
C VAL A 10 9.65 7.83 6.24
N ARG A 11 9.97 8.19 7.48
CA ARG A 11 11.35 8.53 7.84
C ARG A 11 12.27 7.33 7.59
N PRO A 12 13.58 7.56 7.33
CA PRO A 12 14.52 6.47 7.12
C PRO A 12 14.50 5.46 8.28
N PRO A 13 14.81 4.17 8.02
CA PRO A 13 14.99 3.19 9.08
C PRO A 13 15.93 3.70 10.16
N ASP A 14 15.60 3.39 11.42
CA ASP A 14 16.35 3.75 12.63
C ASP A 14 16.47 5.26 12.93
N ALA A 15 15.87 6.14 12.12
CA ALA A 15 15.72 7.54 12.46
C ALA A 15 14.72 7.72 13.63
N PRO A 16 14.83 8.77 14.46
CA PRO A 16 13.81 9.07 15.46
C PRO A 16 12.41 9.11 14.83
N ASP A 17 11.44 8.52 15.53
CA ASP A 17 10.02 8.43 15.15
C ASP A 17 9.72 7.73 13.82
N TRP A 18 10.67 6.98 13.24
CA TRP A 18 10.42 6.34 11.94
C TRP A 18 9.27 5.34 11.97
N GLU A 19 9.13 4.54 13.03
CA GLU A 19 8.02 3.61 13.19
C GLU A 19 6.67 4.32 13.32
N ALA A 20 6.63 5.51 13.92
CA ALA A 20 5.40 6.30 14.01
C ALA A 20 4.97 6.81 12.63
N THR A 21 5.93 7.32 11.84
CA THR A 21 5.65 7.73 10.45
C THR A 21 5.28 6.55 9.55
N ALA A 22 5.93 5.39 9.74
CA ALA A 22 5.59 4.15 9.06
C ALA A 22 4.16 3.71 9.41
N ALA A 23 3.80 3.69 10.69
CA ALA A 23 2.46 3.32 11.13
C ALA A 23 1.38 4.24 10.55
N SER A 24 1.63 5.56 10.49
CA SER A 24 0.69 6.51 9.88
C SER A 24 0.49 6.21 8.39
N TRP A 25 1.59 6.08 7.65
CA TRP A 25 1.56 5.80 6.22
C TRP A 25 0.91 4.45 5.90
N LEU A 26 1.23 3.39 6.66
CA LEU A 26 0.61 2.07 6.48
C LEU A 26 -0.92 2.10 6.74
N LEU A 27 -1.39 2.92 7.69
CA LEU A 27 -2.83 3.12 7.94
C LEU A 27 -3.53 3.90 6.84
N ASP A 28 -2.81 4.69 6.05
CA ASP A 28 -3.35 5.36 4.86
C ASP A 28 -3.55 4.37 3.69
N LEU A 29 -2.84 3.22 3.71
CA LEU A 29 -2.97 2.15 2.72
C LEU A 29 -4.00 1.07 3.11
N CYS A 30 -4.52 1.14 4.34
CA CYS A 30 -5.47 0.17 4.90
C CYS A 30 -6.88 0.79 5.02
N PRO A 31 -7.92 -0.03 5.26
CA PRO A 31 -9.25 0.48 5.62
C PRO A 31 -9.19 1.50 6.76
N PRO A 32 -9.93 2.62 6.68
CA PRO A 32 -9.83 3.70 7.65
C PRO A 32 -10.16 3.25 9.08
N ASP A 33 -11.07 2.28 9.23
CA ASP A 33 -11.47 1.68 10.51
C ASP A 33 -10.31 1.05 11.30
N TYR A 34 -9.19 0.71 10.65
CA TYR A 34 -8.03 0.16 11.36
C TYR A 34 -7.44 1.13 12.38
N ARG A 35 -7.69 2.44 12.23
CA ARG A 35 -7.31 3.45 13.22
C ARG A 35 -7.97 3.23 14.59
N ARG A 36 -9.07 2.47 14.67
CA ARG A 36 -9.78 2.10 15.91
C ARG A 36 -9.07 1.01 16.71
N PHE A 37 -8.12 0.28 16.11
CA PHE A 37 -7.38 -0.79 16.78
C PHE A 37 -6.01 -0.29 17.25
N PRO A 38 -5.86 0.20 18.49
CA PRO A 38 -4.60 0.76 18.96
C PRO A 38 -3.46 -0.28 19.00
N GLY A 39 -3.81 -1.58 19.02
CA GLY A 39 -2.85 -2.68 18.89
C GLY A 39 -2.05 -2.64 17.58
N LEU A 40 -2.61 -2.12 16.48
CA LEU A 40 -1.91 -2.04 15.20
C LEU A 40 -0.76 -1.03 15.23
N ARG A 41 -0.94 0.10 15.94
CA ARG A 41 0.15 1.06 16.18
C ARG A 41 1.19 0.56 17.16
N ARG A 42 0.80 -0.28 18.13
CA ARG A 42 1.73 -0.95 19.06
C ARG A 42 2.53 -2.09 18.42
N HIS A 43 2.00 -2.68 17.36
CA HIS A 43 2.61 -3.81 16.65
C HIS A 43 2.72 -3.50 15.15
N VAL A 44 3.53 -2.48 14.80
CA VAL A 44 3.63 -1.93 13.44
C VAL A 44 3.99 -2.99 12.38
N VAL A 45 4.75 -4.02 12.74
CA VAL A 45 5.05 -5.16 11.84
C VAL A 45 3.80 -5.97 11.43
N VAL A 46 2.80 -6.09 12.32
CA VAL A 46 1.51 -6.72 11.99
C VAL A 46 0.73 -5.83 11.04
N LEU A 47 0.70 -4.52 11.31
CA LEU A 47 0.09 -3.52 10.43
C LEU A 47 0.75 -3.52 9.05
N ALA A 48 2.07 -3.66 8.96
CA ALA A 48 2.79 -3.75 7.69
C ALA A 48 2.34 -4.98 6.89
N ARG A 49 2.20 -6.14 7.55
CA ARG A 49 1.69 -7.34 6.89
C ARG A 49 0.27 -7.15 6.35
N PHE A 50 -0.58 -6.45 7.10
CA PHE A 50 -1.94 -6.14 6.64
C PHE A 50 -1.92 -5.19 5.45
N ALA A 51 -1.10 -4.15 5.48
CA ALA A 51 -0.97 -3.22 4.36
C ALA A 51 -0.50 -3.92 3.08
N VAL A 52 0.44 -4.89 3.17
CA VAL A 52 0.83 -5.72 2.02
C VAL A 52 -0.37 -6.42 1.41
N LEU A 53 -1.19 -7.09 2.22
CA LEU A 53 -2.36 -7.82 1.74
C LEU A 53 -3.41 -6.90 1.11
N HIS A 54 -3.64 -5.71 1.70
CA HIS A 54 -4.56 -4.72 1.13
C HIS A 54 -4.07 -4.19 -0.22
N VAL A 55 -2.79 -3.86 -0.33
CA VAL A 55 -2.21 -3.41 -1.60
C VAL A 55 -2.26 -4.51 -2.67
N GLU A 56 -1.97 -5.77 -2.30
CA GLU A 56 -2.09 -6.91 -3.21
C GLU A 56 -3.54 -7.14 -3.68
N ALA A 57 -4.51 -7.00 -2.78
CA ALA A 57 -5.92 -7.08 -3.12
C ALA A 57 -6.36 -5.94 -4.06
N GLN A 58 -5.88 -4.72 -3.82
CA GLN A 58 -6.11 -3.58 -4.73
C GLN A 58 -5.52 -3.85 -6.11
N GLN A 59 -4.30 -4.39 -6.22
CA GLN A 59 -3.71 -4.74 -7.52
C GLN A 59 -4.53 -5.78 -8.27
N LEU A 60 -5.02 -6.81 -7.56
CA LEU A 60 -5.90 -7.81 -8.15
C LEU A 60 -7.19 -7.18 -8.68
N ALA A 61 -7.83 -6.33 -7.88
CA ALA A 61 -9.06 -5.64 -8.26
C ALA A 61 -8.86 -4.72 -9.47
N THR A 62 -7.78 -3.94 -9.51
CA THR A 62 -7.45 -3.06 -10.63
C THR A 62 -7.21 -3.83 -11.93
N ARG A 63 -6.46 -4.94 -11.89
CA ARG A 63 -6.23 -5.78 -13.07
C ARG A 63 -7.50 -6.46 -13.58
N ARG A 64 -8.37 -6.88 -12.66
CA ARG A 64 -9.70 -7.38 -13.02
C ARG A 64 -10.53 -6.29 -13.68
N GLY A 65 -10.57 -5.10 -13.09
CA GLY A 65 -11.23 -3.92 -13.66
C GLY A 65 -10.77 -3.63 -15.08
N LEU A 66 -9.45 -3.60 -15.35
CA LEU A 66 -8.92 -3.41 -16.71
C LEU A 66 -9.43 -4.44 -17.73
N SER A 67 -9.67 -5.67 -17.28
CA SER A 67 -10.10 -6.78 -18.14
C SER A 67 -11.60 -6.75 -18.43
N GLU A 68 -12.41 -6.22 -17.50
CA GLU A 68 -13.88 -6.34 -17.53
C GLU A 68 -14.59 -5.00 -17.83
N ILE A 69 -14.01 -3.85 -17.47
CA ILE A 69 -14.70 -2.55 -17.39
C ILE A 69 -15.35 -2.07 -18.70
N ARG A 70 -14.76 -2.41 -19.85
CA ARG A 70 -15.34 -2.05 -21.15
C ARG A 70 -16.65 -2.79 -21.42
N GLY A 71 -16.72 -4.07 -21.05
CA GLY A 71 -17.92 -4.87 -21.18
C GLY A 71 -18.97 -4.44 -20.17
N ASP A 72 -18.56 -4.24 -18.91
CA ASP A 72 -19.46 -3.96 -17.80
C ASP A 72 -20.18 -2.61 -17.91
N LEU A 73 -19.52 -1.59 -18.50
CA LEU A 73 -20.03 -0.22 -18.51
C LEU A 73 -20.63 0.25 -19.84
N ARG A 74 -20.49 -0.51 -20.92
CA ARG A 74 -20.93 -0.05 -22.27
C ARG A 74 -22.42 0.31 -22.34
N ASP A 75 -23.25 -0.34 -21.53
CA ASP A 75 -24.70 -0.18 -21.55
C ASP A 75 -25.17 0.95 -20.61
N VAL A 76 -24.28 1.50 -19.78
CA VAL A 76 -24.60 2.52 -18.76
C VAL A 76 -23.74 3.79 -18.84
N ALA A 77 -22.75 3.83 -19.74
CA ALA A 77 -21.84 4.96 -19.92
C ALA A 77 -21.44 5.14 -21.39
N SER A 78 -21.06 6.37 -21.75
CA SER A 78 -20.54 6.64 -23.09
C SER A 78 -19.14 6.05 -23.28
N GLU A 79 -18.74 5.82 -24.53
CA GLU A 79 -17.40 5.31 -24.86
C GLU A 79 -16.28 6.18 -24.26
N ALA A 80 -16.43 7.51 -24.32
CA ALA A 80 -15.47 8.44 -23.73
C ALA A 80 -15.31 8.24 -22.22
N VAL A 81 -16.41 7.99 -21.49
CA VAL A 81 -16.37 7.72 -20.04
C VAL A 81 -15.73 6.37 -19.76
N VAL A 82 -16.04 5.34 -20.55
CA VAL A 82 -15.41 4.01 -20.44
C VAL A 82 -13.90 4.08 -20.67
N LEU A 83 -13.45 4.82 -21.69
CA LEU A 83 -12.02 5.04 -21.95
C LEU A 83 -11.32 5.76 -20.80
N ALA A 84 -11.96 6.77 -20.20
CA ALA A 84 -11.43 7.45 -19.02
C ALA A 84 -11.34 6.52 -17.80
N ALA A 85 -12.30 5.60 -17.61
CA ALA A 85 -12.25 4.59 -16.55
C ALA A 85 -11.09 3.59 -16.76
N VAL A 86 -10.87 3.14 -18.00
CA VAL A 86 -9.69 2.30 -18.34
C VAL A 86 -8.39 3.03 -18.00
N GLN A 87 -8.26 4.30 -18.39
CA GLN A 87 -7.07 5.10 -18.08
C GLN A 87 -6.87 5.23 -16.57
N THR A 88 -7.95 5.42 -15.81
CA THR A 88 -7.91 5.49 -14.34
C THR A 88 -7.30 4.22 -13.75
N PHE A 89 -7.77 3.04 -14.18
CA PHE A 89 -7.19 1.78 -13.72
C PHE A 89 -5.73 1.57 -14.15
N GLN A 90 -5.34 2.02 -15.35
CA GLN A 90 -3.95 1.91 -15.81
C GLN A 90 -3.00 2.74 -14.93
N LEU A 91 -3.40 3.98 -14.60
CA LEU A 91 -2.65 4.84 -13.70
C LEU A 91 -2.56 4.23 -12.29
N GLU A 92 -3.68 3.67 -11.82
CA GLU A 92 -3.74 3.05 -10.51
C GLU A 92 -2.91 1.77 -10.41
N ASP A 93 -2.87 0.93 -11.45
CA ASP A 93 -2.01 -0.27 -11.47
C ASP A 93 -0.54 0.13 -11.37
N ALA A 94 -0.10 1.10 -12.17
CA ALA A 94 1.27 1.61 -12.13
C ALA A 94 1.63 2.20 -10.75
N ARG A 95 0.71 2.96 -10.14
CA ARG A 95 0.88 3.49 -8.78
C ARG A 95 1.01 2.37 -7.76
N LEU A 96 0.10 1.39 -7.78
CA LEU A 96 0.07 0.27 -6.83
C LEU A 96 1.29 -0.64 -6.96
N GLN A 97 1.86 -0.82 -8.16
CA GLN A 97 3.15 -1.51 -8.32
C GLN A 97 4.29 -0.81 -7.55
N GLY A 98 4.31 0.53 -7.55
CA GLY A 98 5.25 1.32 -6.75
C GLY A 98 5.02 1.13 -5.25
N VAL A 99 3.78 1.36 -4.81
CA VAL A 99 3.38 1.21 -3.41
C VAL A 99 3.68 -0.18 -2.88
N ARG A 100 3.43 -1.24 -3.65
CA ARG A 100 3.69 -2.62 -3.22
C ARG A 100 5.17 -2.86 -2.91
N ARG A 101 6.07 -2.29 -3.71
CA ARG A 101 7.52 -2.35 -3.46
C ARG A 101 7.89 -1.57 -2.21
N GLU A 102 7.38 -0.35 -2.06
CA GLU A 102 7.60 0.49 -0.88
C GLU A 102 7.15 -0.18 0.41
N VAL A 103 5.96 -0.77 0.43
CA VAL A 103 5.43 -1.47 1.62
C VAL A 103 6.28 -2.69 1.95
N GLY A 104 6.77 -3.41 0.94
CA GLY A 104 7.71 -4.52 1.14
C GLY A 104 8.99 -4.07 1.86
N LEU A 105 9.60 -2.97 1.41
CA LEU A 105 10.79 -2.42 2.06
C LEU A 105 10.53 -2.03 3.52
N VAL A 106 9.38 -1.42 3.81
CA VAL A 106 8.99 -1.05 5.18
C VAL A 106 8.73 -2.28 6.04
N GLU A 107 8.06 -3.30 5.49
CA GLU A 107 7.84 -4.58 6.18
C GLU A 107 9.17 -5.27 6.51
N ASP A 108 10.09 -5.33 5.55
CA ASP A 108 11.41 -5.95 5.74
C ASP A 108 12.24 -5.20 6.80
N ALA A 109 12.23 -3.87 6.79
CA ALA A 109 12.91 -3.07 7.81
C ALA A 109 12.33 -3.30 9.22
N LEU A 110 11.00 -3.38 9.34
CA LEU A 110 10.31 -3.69 10.61
C LEU A 110 10.60 -5.12 11.10
N ARG A 111 10.76 -6.09 10.18
CA ARG A 111 11.11 -7.48 10.52
C ARG A 111 12.58 -7.64 10.89
N GLY A 112 13.49 -6.97 10.20
CA GLY A 112 14.94 -7.01 10.47
C GLY A 112 15.29 -6.56 11.89
N ARG A 113 14.44 -5.73 12.51
CA ARG A 113 14.57 -5.31 13.92
C ARG A 113 14.33 -6.45 14.92
N ARG A 114 13.49 -7.43 14.61
CA ARG A 114 13.29 -8.61 15.47
C ARG A 114 14.46 -9.59 15.42
N TYR A 115 15.30 -9.56 14.37
CA TYR A 115 16.46 -10.44 14.25
C TYR A 115 17.70 -9.94 15.02
N ARG A 116 17.72 -8.68 15.48
CA ARG A 116 18.69 -8.23 16.48
C ARG A 116 18.27 -8.70 17.87
N VAL A 117 18.34 -10.03 18.10
CA VAL A 117 18.42 -10.56 19.46
C VAL A 117 19.64 -9.89 20.10
N ARG A 118 19.36 -9.15 21.17
CA ARG A 118 20.37 -8.49 21.99
C ARG A 118 21.18 -9.61 22.66
N MET A 119 22.37 -9.91 22.12
CA MET A 119 23.46 -10.45 22.94
C MET A 119 23.98 -9.35 23.85
#